data_AF-K3X0U8-F1
#
_entry.id   AF-K3X0U8-F1
#
_cell.length_a   1.000
_cell.length_b   1.000
_cell.length_c   1.000
_cell.angle_alpha   90.00
_cell.angle_beta   90.00
_cell.angle_gamma   90.00
#
_symmetry.space_group_name_H-M   'P 1'
#
loop_
_entity.id
_entity.type
_entity.pdbx_description
1 polymer ?
#
loop_
_entity_poly.entity_id
_entity_poly.type
_entity_poly.pdbx_seq_one_letter_code
_entity_poly.pdbx_strand_id
1 'polypeptide(L)'
;MNQDDCLAMQSSTNTHFVGNTCTGGHGISVGFIDGSAVDESDTVPGLIVQGNTIVNSDNGIRIKTIISSQGLVTGVTYTNNVLTNLKNAVVMHSDYGKSKRG
;
A
#
# COMPACT_ATOMS: atom_id res chain seq x y z
N MET A 1 3.29 -11.30 15.77
CA MET A 1 2.33 -10.29 15.31
C MET A 1 3.12 -9.12 14.76
N ASN A 2 2.94 -8.76 13.49
CA ASN A 2 3.32 -7.42 13.03
C ASN A 2 2.25 -6.44 13.49
N GLN A 3 2.63 -5.26 13.99
CA GLN A 3 1.69 -4.18 14.33
C GLN A 3 1.66 -3.08 13.26
N ASP A 4 2.26 -3.36 12.10
CA ASP A 4 2.42 -2.39 11.01
C ASP A 4 2.10 -3.04 9.65
N ASP A 5 2.24 -2.29 8.56
CA ASP A 5 2.04 -2.74 7.18
C ASP A 5 2.86 -4.02 6.89
N CYS A 6 2.23 -4.99 6.20
CA CYS A 6 2.91 -6.16 5.66
C CYS A 6 3.86 -5.79 4.52
N LEU A 7 3.47 -4.77 3.76
CA LEU A 7 4.27 -4.05 2.79
C LEU A 7 3.87 -2.58 2.86
N ALA A 8 4.84 -1.68 2.96
CA ALA A 8 4.65 -0.24 2.79
C ALA A 8 5.55 0.22 1.63
N MET A 9 4.95 0.54 0.48
CA MET A 9 5.68 0.85 -0.76
C MET A 9 5.61 2.34 -1.09
N GLN A 10 6.70 3.07 -0.87
CA GLN A 10 6.78 4.51 -1.19
C GLN A 10 7.35 4.77 -2.58
N SER A 11 8.21 3.88 -3.09
CA SER A 11 8.70 3.88 -4.47
C SER A 11 8.94 2.46 -4.97
N SER A 12 8.85 2.22 -6.28
CA SER A 12 9.14 0.91 -6.86
C SER A 12 9.81 0.98 -8.23
N THR A 13 10.27 -0.17 -8.73
CA THR A 13 10.65 -0.33 -10.14
C THR A 13 10.30 -1.76 -10.54
N ASN A 14 9.13 -1.96 -11.18
CA ASN A 14 8.64 -3.30 -11.61
C ASN A 14 8.74 -4.35 -10.50
N THR A 15 8.18 -4.03 -9.33
CA THR A 15 8.31 -4.86 -8.12
C THR A 15 7.16 -5.86 -8.01
N HIS A 16 7.46 -7.10 -7.61
CA HIS A 16 6.49 -8.18 -7.46
C HIS A 16 6.40 -8.63 -6.00
N PHE A 17 5.23 -8.49 -5.38
CA PHE A 17 4.92 -8.98 -4.04
C PHE A 17 3.88 -10.11 -4.14
N VAL A 18 4.35 -11.35 -4.17
CA VAL A 18 3.54 -12.51 -4.61
C VAL A 18 3.55 -13.64 -3.57
N GLY A 19 2.38 -14.23 -3.32
CA GLY A 19 2.26 -15.49 -2.55
C GLY A 19 2.51 -15.37 -1.04
N ASN A 20 2.45 -14.17 -0.48
CA ASN A 20 2.76 -13.93 0.93
C ASN A 20 1.53 -14.15 1.83
N THR A 21 1.76 -14.43 3.12
CA THR A 21 0.72 -14.42 4.15
C THR A 21 0.96 -13.29 5.14
N CYS A 22 0.02 -12.35 5.24
CA CYS A 22 0.04 -11.21 6.13
C CYS A 22 -1.01 -11.41 7.24
N THR A 23 -0.63 -11.30 8.52
CA THR A 23 -1.56 -11.57 9.65
C THR A 23 -1.39 -10.61 10.82
N GLY A 24 -2.44 -9.88 11.19
CA GLY A 24 -2.42 -9.00 12.37
C GLY A 24 -1.96 -7.56 12.15
N GLY A 25 -1.64 -7.17 10.91
CA GLY A 25 -1.02 -5.86 10.60
C GLY A 25 -1.96 -4.85 9.95
N HIS A 26 -1.37 -3.89 9.22
CA HIS A 26 -2.13 -2.85 8.51
C HIS A 26 -2.44 -3.15 7.04
N GLY A 27 -2.04 -4.33 6.54
CA GLY A 27 -2.28 -4.77 5.16
C GLY A 27 -1.11 -4.53 4.22
N ILE A 28 -1.40 -4.54 2.92
CA ILE A 28 -0.44 -4.20 1.86
C ILE A 28 -0.75 -2.77 1.41
N SER A 29 0.17 -1.86 1.71
CA SER A 29 0.03 -0.43 1.52
C SER A 29 0.98 0.12 0.46
N VAL A 30 0.47 0.93 -0.46
CA VAL A 30 1.25 1.91 -1.23
C VAL A 30 1.18 3.24 -0.52
N GLY A 31 2.33 3.90 -0.42
CA GLY A 31 2.54 5.14 0.29
C GLY A 31 2.95 4.96 1.77
N PHE A 32 3.03 6.04 2.54
CA PHE A 32 2.59 7.38 2.15
C PHE A 32 3.44 7.97 1.02
N ILE A 33 2.76 8.40 -0.05
CA ILE A 33 3.36 9.23 -1.11
C ILE A 33 3.26 10.67 -0.64
N ASP A 34 4.41 11.30 -0.44
CA ASP A 34 4.47 12.62 0.19
C ASP A 34 5.51 13.60 -0.37
N GLY A 35 6.09 13.24 -1.51
CA GLY A 35 7.07 14.01 -2.25
C GLY A 35 6.70 15.47 -2.53
N SER A 36 7.74 16.27 -2.73
CA SER A 36 7.62 17.67 -3.16
C SER A 36 7.60 17.82 -4.69
N ALA A 37 7.97 16.75 -5.41
CA ALA A 37 7.96 16.64 -6.87
C ALA A 37 7.60 15.20 -7.29
N VAL A 38 7.34 14.98 -8.58
CA VAL A 38 7.27 13.63 -9.14
C VAL A 38 8.70 13.19 -9.49
N ASP A 39 9.32 12.42 -8.59
CA ASP A 39 10.64 11.82 -8.77
C ASP A 39 10.68 10.36 -8.31
N GLU A 40 11.85 9.72 -8.42
CA GLU A 40 12.03 8.30 -8.12
C GLU A 40 11.74 7.92 -6.66
N SER A 41 11.80 8.85 -5.71
CA SER A 41 11.55 8.58 -4.29
C SER A 41 10.07 8.48 -3.92
N ASP A 42 9.20 9.05 -4.75
CA ASP A 42 7.73 9.09 -4.56
C ASP A 42 6.97 8.59 -5.79
N THR A 43 7.62 7.73 -6.59
CA THR A 43 7.04 7.10 -7.77
C THR A 43 7.01 5.58 -7.61
N VAL A 44 5.82 5.00 -7.76
CA VAL A 44 5.54 3.56 -7.68
C VAL A 44 5.02 3.06 -9.04
N PRO A 45 5.90 2.83 -10.02
CA PRO A 45 5.60 2.18 -11.27
C PRO A 45 5.69 0.65 -11.16
N GLY A 46 4.69 -0.03 -11.72
CA GLY A 46 4.76 -1.46 -12.03
C GLY A 46 4.76 -2.39 -10.82
N LEU A 47 4.13 -2.00 -9.71
CA LEU A 47 3.97 -2.88 -8.56
C LEU A 47 2.90 -3.96 -8.83
N ILE A 48 3.27 -5.24 -8.74
CA ILE A 48 2.36 -6.38 -8.85
C ILE A 48 2.19 -7.03 -7.47
N VAL A 49 0.98 -7.02 -6.94
CA VAL A 49 0.60 -7.65 -5.68
C VAL A 49 -0.34 -8.81 -5.98
N GLN A 50 0.17 -10.05 -5.94
CA GLN A 50 -0.56 -11.20 -6.47
C GLN A 50 -0.59 -12.41 -5.53
N GLY A 51 -1.74 -13.07 -5.42
CA GLY A 51 -1.82 -14.37 -4.73
C GLY A 51 -1.53 -14.33 -3.23
N ASN A 52 -1.59 -13.15 -2.61
CA ASN A 52 -1.31 -13.00 -1.18
C ASN A 52 -2.54 -13.34 -0.35
N THR A 53 -2.33 -13.85 0.86
CA THR A 53 -3.38 -14.04 1.87
C THR A 53 -3.22 -13.00 2.96
N ILE A 54 -4.22 -12.15 3.17
CA ILE A 54 -4.23 -11.11 4.20
C ILE A 54 -5.35 -11.43 5.17
N VAL A 55 -4.98 -11.72 6.42
CA VAL A 55 -5.92 -12.16 7.45
C VAL A 55 -5.82 -11.30 8.70
N ASN A 56 -6.93 -11.14 9.42
CA ASN A 56 -6.96 -10.53 10.76
C ASN A 56 -6.22 -9.18 10.83
N SER A 57 -6.31 -8.38 9.78
CA SER A 57 -5.56 -7.12 9.61
C SER A 57 -6.52 -5.94 9.52
N ASP A 58 -6.03 -4.74 9.79
CA ASP A 58 -6.86 -3.54 9.70
C ASP A 58 -7.31 -3.28 8.26
N ASN A 59 -6.38 -3.41 7.30
CA ASN A 59 -6.67 -3.24 5.89
C ASN A 59 -6.18 -4.44 5.08
N GLY A 60 -6.78 -4.65 3.92
CA GLY A 60 -6.28 -5.60 2.92
C GLY A 60 -5.30 -4.91 2.00
N ILE A 61 -5.84 -4.17 1.04
CA ILE A 61 -5.09 -3.35 0.10
C ILE A 61 -5.30 -1.88 0.44
N ARG A 62 -4.23 -1.09 0.48
CA ARG A 62 -4.31 0.31 0.85
C ARG A 62 -3.44 1.20 -0.05
N ILE A 63 -3.93 2.36 -0.46
CA ILE A 63 -3.15 3.41 -1.13
C ILE A 63 -3.34 4.71 -0.35
N LYS A 64 -2.23 5.32 0.09
CA LYS A 64 -2.19 6.50 0.96
C LYS A 64 -1.37 7.60 0.30
N THR A 65 -1.98 8.73 -0.07
CA THR A 65 -1.24 9.92 -0.53
C THR A 65 -1.56 11.12 0.36
N ILE A 66 -0.55 11.97 0.58
CA ILE A 66 -0.66 13.17 1.41
C ILE A 66 -1.25 14.32 0.60
N ILE A 67 -2.14 15.09 1.24
CA ILE A 67 -2.73 16.29 0.64
C ILE A 67 -1.63 17.31 0.28
N SER A 68 -1.74 17.90 -0.92
CA SER A 68 -0.77 18.88 -1.44
C SER A 68 0.65 18.36 -1.63
N SER A 69 0.85 17.04 -1.65
CA SER A 69 2.10 16.40 -2.08
C SER A 69 2.06 16.03 -3.56
N GLN A 70 3.23 15.73 -4.11
CA GLN A 70 3.43 15.24 -5.48
C GLN A 70 4.04 13.83 -5.44
N GLY A 71 3.80 13.07 -6.50
CA GLY A 71 4.26 11.71 -6.66
C GLY A 71 3.43 10.99 -7.73
N LEU A 72 3.77 9.76 -8.05
CA LEU A 72 3.10 9.01 -9.11
C LEU A 72 2.94 7.53 -8.74
N VAL A 73 1.71 7.06 -8.61
CA VAL A 73 1.39 5.63 -8.50
C VAL A 73 0.82 5.19 -9.84
N THR A 74 1.51 4.30 -10.56
CA THR A 74 1.12 3.92 -11.92
C THR A 74 1.42 2.46 -12.23
N GLY A 75 0.57 1.82 -13.04
CA GLY A 75 0.75 0.40 -13.40
C GLY A 75 0.74 -0.56 -12.21
N VAL A 76 0.10 -0.19 -11.10
CA VAL A 76 -0.03 -1.07 -9.93
C VAL A 76 -1.18 -2.04 -10.15
N THR A 77 -0.91 -3.34 -9.96
CA THR A 77 -1.89 -4.42 -10.17
C THR A 77 -2.05 -5.25 -8.91
N TYR A 78 -3.29 -5.46 -8.47
CA TYR A 78 -3.65 -6.37 -7.38
C TYR A 78 -4.47 -7.53 -7.96
N THR A 79 -4.02 -8.78 -7.83
CA THR A 79 -4.71 -9.92 -8.46
C THR A 79 -4.70 -11.17 -7.57
N ASN A 80 -5.83 -11.86 -7.48
CA ASN A 80 -5.97 -13.12 -6.73
C ASN A 80 -5.51 -13.05 -5.26
N ASN A 81 -5.61 -11.89 -4.61
CA ASN A 81 -5.34 -11.77 -3.18
C ASN A 81 -6.58 -12.20 -2.39
N VAL A 82 -6.38 -13.01 -1.35
CA VAL A 82 -7.43 -13.48 -0.45
C VAL A 82 -7.44 -12.61 0.80
N LEU A 83 -8.59 -12.01 1.09
CA LEU A 83 -8.76 -11.05 2.19
C LEU A 83 -9.78 -11.61 3.19
N THR A 84 -9.36 -11.86 4.43
CA THR A 84 -10.20 -12.55 5.44
C THR A 84 -10.18 -11.83 6.78
N ASN A 85 -11.35 -11.58 7.37
CA ASN A 85 -11.49 -10.94 8.68
C ASN A 85 -10.71 -9.61 8.80
N LEU A 86 -11.03 -8.67 7.91
CA LEU A 86 -10.41 -7.35 7.86
C LEU A 86 -11.40 -6.27 8.29
N LYS A 87 -10.92 -5.17 8.88
CA LYS A 87 -11.78 -3.99 9.12
C LYS A 87 -12.14 -3.31 7.79
N ASN A 88 -11.15 -3.15 6.91
CA ASN A 88 -11.33 -2.59 5.57
C ASN A 88 -10.69 -3.49 4.51
N ALA A 89 -11.44 -3.92 3.49
CA ALA A 89 -10.87 -4.76 2.43
C ALA A 89 -9.92 -3.99 1.50
N VAL A 90 -10.40 -2.88 0.96
CA VAL A 90 -9.64 -2.00 0.06
C VAL A 90 -9.86 -0.56 0.47
N VAL A 91 -8.78 0.20 0.61
CA VAL A 91 -8.80 1.61 1.05
C VAL A 91 -7.94 2.45 0.12
N MET A 92 -8.48 3.52 -0.45
CA MET A 92 -7.72 4.45 -1.28
C MET A 92 -8.10 5.88 -0.91
N HIS A 93 -7.11 6.63 -0.43
CA HIS A 93 -7.31 8.00 0.02
C HIS A 93 -6.17 8.89 -0.45
N SER A 94 -6.53 10.05 -0.99
CA SER A 94 -5.58 11.08 -1.42
C SER A 94 -5.60 12.33 -0.55
N ASP A 95 -6.21 12.23 0.63
CA ASP A 95 -6.51 13.34 1.55
C ASP A 95 -5.86 13.15 2.93
N TYR A 96 -4.84 12.30 3.04
CA TYR A 96 -4.14 12.15 4.31
C TYR A 96 -3.43 13.46 4.67
N GLY A 97 -3.67 13.97 5.88
CA GLY A 97 -2.93 15.10 6.43
C GLY A 97 -1.53 14.67 6.88
N LYS A 98 -0.58 15.60 6.92
CA LYS A 98 0.81 15.33 7.39
C LYS A 98 0.88 14.79 8.83
N SER A 99 -0.12 15.09 9.66
CA SER A 99 -0.25 14.56 11.02
C SER A 99 -0.76 13.10 11.08
N LYS A 100 -1.20 12.52 9.96
CA LYS A 100 -1.68 11.15 9.85
C LYS A 100 -0.63 10.18 9.28
N ARG A 101 0.66 10.53 9.35
CA ARG A 101 1.76 9.60 9.06
C ARG A 101 1.79 8.53 10.16
N GLY A 102 1.11 7.42 9.91
CA GLY A 102 0.99 6.26 10.79
C GLY A 102 0.48 5.03 10.05
#